data_AF-A0A918YXI5-F1
#
_entry.id   AF-A0A918YXI5-F1
#
_cell.length_a   1.000
_cell.length_b   1.000
_cell.length_c   1.000
_cell.angle_alpha   90.00
_cell.angle_beta   90.00
_cell.angle_gamma   90.00
#
_symmetry.space_group_name_H-M   'P 1'
#
loop_
_entity.id
_entity.type
_entity.pdbx_description
1 polymer ?
#
loop_
_entity_poly.entity_id
_entity_poly.type
_entity_poly.pdbx_seq_one_letter_code
_entity_poly.pdbx_strand_id
1 'polypeptide(L)' 'MGALDAVAGRVAGGATVAFRPSGSSMVPLIRSRQQVVVAPVDPSKLEVGDIVLARVAGTVY' A
#
# COMPACT_ATOMS: atom_id res chain seq x y z
N MET A 1 -0.39 13.66 9.09
CA MET A 1 -0.51 12.84 7.87
C MET A 1 0.88 12.39 7.45
N GLY A 2 1.14 11.09 7.53
CA GLY A 2 2.36 10.49 7.01
C GLY A 2 2.32 10.34 5.49
N ALA A 3 3.47 10.06 4.87
CA ALA A 3 3.57 9.92 3.41
C ALA A 3 2.62 8.84 2.83
N LEU A 4 2.34 7.78 3.59
CA LEU A 4 1.42 6.71 3.18
C LEU A 4 -0.06 7.14 3.24
N ASP A 5 -0.44 8.09 4.09
CA ASP A 5 -1.81 8.62 4.12
C ASP A 5 -2.17 9.31 2.81
N ALA A 6 -1.22 10.05 2.23
CA ALA A 6 -1.40 10.71 0.94
C ALA A 6 -1.54 9.70 -0.21
N VAL A 7 -0.78 8.60 -0.16
CA VAL A 7 -0.92 7.48 -1.12
C VAL A 7 -2.29 6.84 -0.98
N ALA A 8 -2.71 6.50 0.25
CA ALA A 8 -4.01 5.89 0.52
C ALA A 8 -5.17 6.78 0.07
N GLY A 9 -5.10 8.10 0.31
CA GLY A 9 -6.10 9.05 -0.17
C GLY A 9 -6.22 9.08 -1.71
N ARG A 10 -5.10 9.02 -2.42
CA ARG A 10 -5.10 8.96 -3.90
C ARG A 10 -5.67 7.64 -4.42
N VAL A 11 -5.31 6.51 -3.81
CA VAL A 11 -5.86 5.20 -4.19
C VAL A 11 -7.35 5.12 -3.89
N ALA A 12 -7.81 5.64 -2.75
CA ALA A 12 -9.24 5.74 -2.45
C ALA A 12 -10.00 6.62 -3.45
N GLY A 13 -9.32 7.62 -4.04
CA GLY A 13 -9.84 8.44 -5.14
C GLY A 13 -9.79 7.77 -6.51
N GLY A 14 -9.43 6.50 -6.62
CA GLY A 14 -9.39 5.75 -7.88
C GLY A 14 -8.05 5.77 -8.61
N ALA A 15 -7.02 6.43 -8.07
CA ALA A 15 -5.72 6.52 -8.74
C ALA A 15 -4.86 5.27 -8.51
N THR A 16 -4.15 4.84 -9.55
CA THR A 16 -3.01 3.93 -9.41
C THR A 16 -1.77 4.75 -9.05
N VAL A 17 -1.04 4.36 -7.99
CA VAL A 17 0.05 5.16 -7.42
C VAL A 17 1.32 4.33 -7.29
N ALA A 18 2.43 4.87 -7.81
CA ALA A 18 3.76 4.33 -7.59
C ALA A 18 4.49 5.09 -6.47
N PHE A 19 5.15 4.36 -5.55
CA PHE A 19 5.91 4.97 -4.45
C PHE A 19 7.03 4.04 -3.94
N ARG A 20 7.84 4.53 -3.00
CA ARG A 20 8.97 3.80 -2.39
C ARG A 20 8.79 3.70 -0.86
N PRO A 21 8.11 2.66 -0.34
CA PRO A 21 7.93 2.46 1.10
C PRO A 21 9.29 2.36 1.81
N SER A 22 9.32 2.69 3.09
CA SER A 22 10.50 2.56 3.94
C SER A 22 10.23 1.60 5.08
N GLY A 23 11.26 0.87 5.51
CA GLY A 23 11.17 -0.12 6.58
C GLY A 23 11.57 -1.51 6.09
N SER A 24 11.50 -2.48 6.98
CA SER A 24 11.93 -3.87 6.74
C SER A 24 10.83 -4.91 6.99
N SER A 25 9.60 -4.49 7.31
CA SER A 25 8.48 -5.38 7.66
C SER A 25 8.10 -6.37 6.55
N MET A 26 8.34 -6.01 5.29
CA MET A 26 7.97 -6.80 4.12
C MET A 26 9.12 -7.60 3.51
N VAL A 27 10.30 -7.64 4.14
CA VAL A 27 11.43 -8.45 3.65
C VAL A 27 11.10 -9.94 3.85
N PRO A 28 11.30 -10.81 2.84
CA PRO A 28 12.07 -10.60 1.61
C PRO A 28 11.28 -10.11 0.38
N LEU A 29 9.96 -9.96 0.46
CA LEU A 29 9.07 -9.66 -0.67
C LEU A 29 9.28 -8.24 -1.22
N ILE A 30 9.31 -7.24 -0.33
CA ILE A 30 9.54 -5.83 -0.67
C ILE A 30 10.66 -5.30 0.21
N ARG A 31 11.73 -4.81 -0.41
CA ARG A 31 12.86 -4.20 0.29
C ARG A 31 12.60 -2.71 0.55
N SER A 32 13.26 -2.17 1.56
CA SER A 32 13.22 -0.73 1.85
C SER A 32 13.55 0.09 0.60
N ARG A 33 12.73 1.09 0.31
CA ARG A 33 12.83 2.01 -0.84
C ARG A 33 12.68 1.35 -2.22
N GLN A 34 12.32 0.07 -2.29
CA GLN A 34 11.92 -0.59 -3.54
C GLN A 34 10.67 0.09 -4.09
N GLN A 35 10.62 0.34 -5.40
CA GLN A 35 9.45 0.93 -6.02
C GLN A 35 8.32 -0.11 -6.10
N VAL A 36 7.13 0.27 -5.67
CA VAL A 36 5.90 -0.52 -5.76
C VAL A 36 4.79 0.29 -6.42
N VAL A 37 3.79 -0.39 -6.96
CA VAL A 37 2.60 0.19 -7.55
C VAL A 37 1.38 -0.40 -6.87
N VAL A 38 0.46 0.46 -6.42
CA VAL A 38 -0.82 0.04 -5.83
C VAL A 38 -1.95 0.65 -6.64
N ALA A 39 -2.95 -0.17 -6.94
CA ALA A 39 -4.17 0.23 -7.63
C ALA A 39 -5.38 -0.01 -6.71
N PRO A 40 -6.48 0.75 -6.88
CA PRO A 40 -7.74 0.43 -6.25
C PRO A 40 -8.20 -0.95 -6.72
N VAL A 41 -8.76 -1.74 -5.81
CA VAL A 41 -9.24 -3.09 -6.09
C VAL A 41 -10.60 -3.29 -5.44
N ASP A 42 -11.44 -4.08 -6.10
CA ASP A 42 -12.69 -4.57 -5.54
C ASP A 42 -12.37 -5.57 -4.41
N PRO A 43 -12.80 -5.32 -3.15
CA PRO A 43 -12.51 -6.20 -2.03
C PRO A 43 -12.98 -7.65 -2.22
N SER A 44 -13.99 -7.89 -3.05
CA SER A 44 -14.47 -9.25 -3.35
C SER A 44 -13.50 -10.08 -4.20
N LYS A 45 -12.51 -9.43 -4.82
CA LYS A 45 -11.47 -10.05 -5.64
C LYS A 45 -10.17 -10.30 -4.88
N LEU A 46 -10.09 -9.90 -3.62
CA LEU A 46 -8.92 -10.12 -2.79
C LEU A 46 -8.84 -11.58 -2.35
N GLU A 47 -7.64 -12.14 -2.45
CA GLU A 47 -7.35 -13.50 -2.03
C GLU A 47 -6.26 -13.53 -0.95
N VAL A 48 -6.22 -14.64 -0.20
CA VAL A 48 -5.15 -14.85 0.80
C VAL A 48 -3.82 -14.95 0.07
N GLY A 49 -2.90 -14.05 0.41
CA GLY A 49 -1.59 -13.93 -0.22
C GLY A 49 -1.38 -12.60 -0.95
N ASP A 50 -2.45 -11.85 -1.20
CA ASP A 50 -2.35 -10.52 -1.78
C ASP A 50 -1.65 -9.53 -0.84
N ILE A 51 -0.81 -8.67 -1.42
CA ILE A 51 -0.19 -7.55 -0.71
C ILE A 51 -1.05 -6.31 -0.94
N VAL A 52 -1.58 -5.76 0.15
CA VAL A 52 -2.50 -4.62 0.12
C VAL A 52 -1.93 -3.43 0.87
N LEU A 53 -2.34 -2.22 0.46
CA LEU A 53 -2.19 -1.01 1.26
C LEU A 53 -3.39 -0.93 2.21
N ALA A 54 -3.16 -1.01 3.52
CA ALA A 54 -4.24 -1.12 4.51
C ALA A 54 -4.10 -0.12 5.64
N ARG A 55 -5.24 0.30 6.21
CA ARG A 55 -5.27 1.15 7.41
C ARG A 55 -5.76 0.34 8.60
N VAL A 56 -4.91 0.22 9.61
CA VAL A 56 -5.17 -0.53 10.84
C VAL A 56 -4.96 0.40 12.03
N ALA A 57 -5.99 0.55 12.87
CA ALA A 57 -5.97 1.43 14.05
C ALA A 57 -5.44 2.85 13.76
N GLY A 58 -5.82 3.43 12.61
CA GLY A 58 -5.42 4.78 12.20
C GLY A 58 -4.03 4.88 11.54
N THR A 59 -3.26 3.79 11.45
CA THR A 59 -1.97 3.77 10.77
C THR A 59 -2.10 3.07 9.41
N VAL A 60 -1.53 3.68 8.36
CA VAL A 60 -1.44 3.08 7.02
C VAL A 60 -0.15 2.28 6.90
N TYR A 61 -0.26 1.04 6.45
CA TYR A 61 0.82 0.10 6.18
C TYR A 61 0.87 -0.25 4.69
#